data_AF-A0A8B7DG42-F1
#
_entry.id   AF-A0A8B7DG42-F1
#
_cell.length_a   1.000
_cell.length_b   1.000
_cell.length_c   1.000
_cell.angle_alpha   90.00
_cell.angle_beta   90.00
_cell.angle_gamma   90.00
#
_symmetry.space_group_name_H-M   'P 1'
#
loop_
_entity.id
_entity.type
_entity.pdbx_description
1 polymer ?
#
loop_
_entity_poly.entity_id
_entity_poly.type
_entity_poly.pdbx_seq_one_letter_code
_entity_poly.pdbx_strand_id
1 'polypeptide(L)'
;MFNRVTRSSITIFKKHTIRTFASSLTCYNLNNSRSCDIGRQVYHSFAVKSFVYQYPEWSANTINDVVQGLVDKFQVSIGKENVFQLIGEAAINEDQVGVEKILNELEKNYHKQLYSKDIHLLSHLAHPKALLKMIAEKDNGKVCLNVKQLTSTYEASVLYNENELSKELNESQLIAEKMACVKALEGYFYEKLTNINVDLASLPLEEDVILGSDDLKIRTLLIQKKANEPYGLTVCGGEQKVVRNKDYIQQYIISPIFITDIVDDSPAQKCGLHVGDILIAVNDHSLKNVLHKQAVFNLKKFVGRTDVQFTVMYDKSVLLKHQIEMKLSNRQKENIKDEIASERFGKWHLAKAKENPEEYFTETFVHKKKPFFPKRHPSSKRLWDKYVT
;
A
#
# COMPACT_ATOMS: atom_id res chain seq x y z
N MET A 1 46.22 -30.43 -13.52
CA MET A 1 46.34 -29.52 -12.37
C MET A 1 45.04 -28.74 -12.18
N PHE A 2 43.96 -29.44 -11.84
CA PHE A 2 42.72 -28.84 -11.36
C PHE A 2 42.16 -29.82 -10.33
N ASN A 3 42.13 -29.43 -9.05
CA ASN A 3 41.45 -30.20 -8.02
C ASN A 3 40.70 -29.25 -7.07
N ARG A 4 39.44 -29.65 -6.84
CA ARG A 4 38.47 -29.11 -5.88
C ARG A 4 39.02 -29.07 -4.43
N VAL A 5 38.58 -28.07 -3.67
CA VAL A 5 38.39 -28.11 -2.19
C VAL A 5 37.19 -27.21 -1.88
N THR A 6 35.94 -27.71 -1.81
CA THR A 6 35.15 -28.14 -0.63
C THR A 6 35.11 -27.20 0.59
N ARG A 7 33.88 -26.78 0.95
CA ARG A 7 33.29 -26.42 2.25
C ARG A 7 34.24 -26.24 3.45
N SER A 8 34.13 -25.10 4.16
CA SER A 8 33.73 -24.99 5.59
C SER A 8 34.29 -23.72 6.25
N SER A 9 33.42 -22.86 6.78
CA SER A 9 33.72 -21.93 7.90
C SER A 9 32.40 -21.39 8.50
N ILE A 10 31.52 -22.28 8.98
CA ILE A 10 30.48 -21.92 9.96
C ILE A 10 30.99 -22.44 11.28
N THR A 11 31.50 -21.56 12.14
CA THR A 11 31.76 -21.90 13.55
C THR A 11 31.80 -20.65 14.41
N ILE A 12 30.65 -20.05 14.71
CA ILE A 12 30.51 -19.20 15.90
C ILE A 12 29.16 -19.52 16.54
N PHE A 13 29.09 -20.52 17.40
CA PHE A 13 28.19 -20.61 18.55
C PHE A 13 28.58 -21.84 19.37
N LYS A 14 29.45 -21.64 20.37
CA LYS A 14 29.58 -22.59 21.48
C LYS A 14 28.62 -22.13 22.59
N LYS A 15 27.64 -22.99 22.87
CA LYS A 15 26.87 -23.18 24.12
C LYS A 15 26.97 -22.06 25.16
N HIS A 16 25.84 -21.40 25.43
CA HIS A 16 25.30 -21.38 26.79
C HIS A 16 23.78 -21.55 26.79
N THR A 17 23.38 -22.34 27.78
CA THR A 17 22.09 -22.95 28.03
C THR A 17 21.16 -21.96 28.72
N ILE A 18 19.96 -21.70 28.16
CA ILE A 18 18.75 -21.48 28.98
C ILE A 18 17.60 -22.21 28.27
N ARG A 19 17.11 -23.26 28.92
CA ARG A 19 15.85 -23.94 28.60
C ARG A 19 14.92 -23.70 29.77
N THR A 20 13.77 -23.11 29.51
CA THR A 20 12.51 -23.47 30.18
C THR A 20 11.36 -23.23 29.22
N PHE A 21 10.51 -24.23 29.12
CA PHE A 21 9.35 -24.36 28.23
C PHE A 21 8.06 -23.93 28.96
N ALA A 22 7.00 -23.71 28.17
CA ALA A 22 5.58 -23.47 28.50
C ALA A 22 5.23 -21.98 28.76
N SER A 23 4.24 -21.37 28.09
CA SER A 23 2.96 -21.89 27.62
C SER A 23 2.28 -20.92 26.62
N SER A 24 1.38 -21.47 25.81
CA SER A 24 0.30 -20.82 25.04
C SER A 24 0.65 -19.94 23.81
N LEU A 25 -0.10 -20.19 22.74
CA LEU A 25 -0.19 -19.43 21.49
C LEU A 25 -0.38 -17.91 21.74
N THR A 26 0.01 -17.09 20.74
CA THR A 26 -0.31 -15.67 20.47
C THR A 26 0.71 -14.54 20.75
N CYS A 27 2.00 -14.81 20.99
CA CYS A 27 2.99 -13.72 21.17
C CYS A 27 4.31 -13.84 20.39
N TYR A 28 4.52 -14.89 19.60
CA TYR A 28 5.83 -15.15 18.97
C TYR A 28 6.15 -14.35 17.69
N ASN A 29 5.18 -13.73 17.01
CA ASN A 29 5.46 -13.01 15.74
C ASN A 29 5.66 -11.48 15.85
N LEU A 30 5.27 -10.85 16.98
CA LEU A 30 5.48 -9.40 17.15
C LEU A 30 6.92 -9.07 17.56
N ASN A 31 7.55 -9.92 18.37
CA ASN A 31 8.92 -9.69 18.84
C ASN A 31 9.95 -9.88 17.71
N ASN A 32 9.74 -10.88 16.83
CA ASN A 32 10.61 -11.10 15.66
C ASN A 32 10.48 -9.99 14.61
N SER A 33 9.26 -9.49 14.37
CA SER A 33 9.06 -8.31 13.50
C SER A 33 9.72 -7.08 14.10
N ARG A 34 9.54 -6.84 15.41
CA ARG A 34 10.10 -5.67 16.10
C ARG A 34 11.63 -5.68 16.12
N SER A 35 12.26 -6.83 16.39
CA SER A 35 13.72 -6.94 16.33
C SER A 35 14.22 -6.74 14.91
N CYS A 36 13.57 -7.32 13.89
CA CYS A 36 13.92 -7.06 12.50
C CYS A 36 13.84 -5.58 12.13
N ASP A 37 12.77 -4.88 12.52
CA ASP A 37 12.59 -3.46 12.20
C ASP A 37 13.63 -2.58 12.89
N ILE A 38 13.89 -2.84 14.18
CA ILE A 38 14.95 -2.14 14.93
C ILE A 38 16.31 -2.40 14.30
N GLY A 39 16.63 -3.65 13.98
CA GLY A 39 17.91 -3.97 13.36
C GLY A 39 18.10 -3.35 11.98
N ARG A 40 17.04 -3.24 11.18
CA ARG A 40 17.07 -2.49 9.91
C ARG A 40 17.37 -1.01 10.15
N GLN A 41 16.71 -0.39 11.13
CA GLN A 41 16.94 1.02 11.45
C GLN A 41 18.38 1.27 11.95
N VAL A 42 18.88 0.39 12.83
CA VAL A 42 20.25 0.44 13.34
C VAL A 42 21.27 0.29 12.20
N TYR A 43 21.08 -0.71 11.34
CA TYR A 43 21.96 -0.91 10.19
C TYR A 43 21.89 0.25 9.20
N HIS A 44 20.69 0.76 8.88
CA HIS A 44 20.50 1.87 7.95
C HIS A 44 21.23 3.12 8.43
N SER A 45 21.03 3.49 9.71
CA SER A 45 21.75 4.61 10.34
C SER A 45 23.27 4.44 10.28
N PHE A 46 23.76 3.23 10.60
CA PHE A 46 25.18 2.89 10.51
C PHE A 46 25.72 3.02 9.09
N ALA A 47 25.04 2.44 8.10
CA ALA A 47 25.46 2.42 6.71
C ALA A 47 25.44 3.82 6.08
N VAL A 48 24.39 4.61 6.34
CA VAL A 48 24.32 6.02 5.91
C VAL A 48 25.50 6.79 6.49
N LYS A 49 25.76 6.66 7.79
CA LYS A 49 26.89 7.33 8.44
C LYS A 49 28.23 6.92 7.81
N SER A 50 28.44 5.62 7.59
CA SER A 50 29.66 5.09 6.97
C SER A 50 29.87 5.66 5.56
N PHE A 51 28.84 5.65 4.71
CA PHE A 51 28.96 6.13 3.33
C PHE A 51 29.08 7.64 3.20
N VAL A 52 28.46 8.43 4.08
CA VAL A 52 28.67 9.89 4.10
C VAL A 52 30.15 10.23 4.31
N TYR A 53 30.86 9.50 5.17
CA TYR A 53 32.29 9.72 5.39
C TYR A 53 33.16 9.13 4.26
N GLN A 54 32.80 7.97 3.74
CA GLN A 54 33.58 7.28 2.72
C GLN A 54 33.42 7.89 1.32
N TYR A 55 32.24 8.46 1.01
CA TYR A 55 31.86 8.99 -0.30
C TYR A 55 31.18 10.37 -0.17
N PRO A 56 31.91 11.43 0.20
CA PRO A 56 31.35 12.75 0.46
C PRO A 56 30.73 13.43 -0.78
N GLU A 57 31.10 12.99 -1.98
CA GLU A 57 30.60 13.50 -3.26
C GLU A 57 29.22 12.92 -3.64
N TRP A 58 28.73 11.91 -2.93
CA TRP A 58 27.44 11.30 -3.24
C TRP A 58 26.28 12.15 -2.75
N SER A 59 25.23 12.22 -3.57
CA SER A 59 23.97 12.84 -3.15
C SER A 59 23.29 12.01 -2.05
N ALA A 60 22.45 12.66 -1.25
CA ALA A 60 21.65 11.96 -0.24
C ALA A 60 20.76 10.85 -0.84
N ASN A 61 20.23 11.06 -2.04
CA ASN A 61 19.43 10.06 -2.76
C ASN A 61 20.28 8.84 -3.13
N THR A 62 21.48 9.07 -3.69
CA THR A 62 22.41 8.00 -4.05
C THR A 62 22.79 7.15 -2.84
N ILE A 63 23.11 7.80 -1.71
CA ILE A 63 23.43 7.08 -0.46
C ILE A 63 22.22 6.25 -0.02
N ASN A 64 21.02 6.83 -0.03
CA ASN A 64 19.81 6.13 0.38
C ASN A 64 19.51 4.92 -0.52
N ASP A 65 19.64 5.07 -1.84
CA ASP A 65 19.42 3.98 -2.80
C ASP A 65 20.43 2.84 -2.60
N VAL A 66 21.72 3.15 -2.40
CA VAL A 66 22.77 2.13 -2.14
C VAL A 66 22.51 1.41 -0.82
N VAL A 67 22.19 2.14 0.25
CA VAL A 67 21.87 1.55 1.56
C VAL A 67 20.63 0.68 1.46
N GLN A 68 19.59 1.14 0.78
CA GLN A 68 18.36 0.37 0.59
C GLN A 68 18.63 -0.90 -0.22
N GLY A 69 19.42 -0.81 -1.30
CA GLY A 69 19.85 -1.96 -2.09
C GLY A 69 20.65 -2.98 -1.27
N LEU A 70 21.50 -2.54 -0.34
CA LEU A 70 22.21 -3.44 0.58
C LEU A 70 21.26 -4.13 1.55
N VAL A 71 20.28 -3.39 2.08
CA VAL A 71 19.24 -3.96 2.96
C VAL A 71 18.47 -5.06 2.22
N ASP A 72 18.04 -4.76 0.99
CA ASP A 72 17.30 -5.71 0.16
C ASP A 72 18.15 -6.94 -0.19
N LYS A 73 19.43 -6.73 -0.51
CA LYS A 73 20.38 -7.82 -0.80
C LYS A 73 20.56 -8.73 0.42
N PHE A 74 20.76 -8.17 1.61
CA PHE A 74 20.95 -8.95 2.83
C PHE A 74 19.73 -9.79 3.18
N GLN A 75 18.55 -9.27 2.87
CA GLN A 75 17.30 -9.97 3.08
C GLN A 75 17.13 -11.19 2.16
N VAL A 76 17.76 -11.19 0.97
CA VAL A 76 17.73 -12.30 0.00
C VAL A 76 18.89 -13.30 0.20
N SER A 77 20.07 -12.83 0.61
CA SER A 77 21.32 -13.60 0.46
C SER A 77 21.95 -14.14 1.75
N ILE A 78 21.56 -13.68 2.94
CA ILE A 78 22.20 -14.10 4.20
C ILE A 78 21.37 -15.13 4.96
N GLY A 79 21.46 -16.39 4.53
CA GLY A 79 21.22 -17.58 5.38
C GLY A 79 19.85 -17.72 6.07
N LYS A 80 19.80 -18.65 7.05
CA LYS A 80 18.57 -19.01 7.80
C LYS A 80 18.24 -18.04 8.95
N GLU A 81 19.17 -17.19 9.35
CA GLU A 81 18.99 -16.21 10.43
C GLU A 81 19.02 -14.82 9.82
N ASN A 82 17.94 -14.08 10.01
CA ASN A 82 17.82 -12.73 9.50
C ASN A 82 18.80 -11.82 10.26
N VAL A 83 19.81 -11.29 9.57
CA VAL A 83 20.84 -10.44 10.19
C VAL A 83 20.23 -9.24 10.92
N PHE A 84 19.13 -8.68 10.41
CA PHE A 84 18.44 -7.58 11.07
C PHE A 84 17.78 -8.03 12.37
N GLN A 85 17.29 -9.26 12.44
CA GLN A 85 16.80 -9.83 13.70
C GLN A 85 17.92 -9.87 14.75
N LEU A 86 19.11 -10.34 14.38
CA LEU A 86 20.27 -10.43 15.28
C LEU A 86 20.71 -9.05 15.79
N ILE A 87 20.82 -8.06 14.88
CA ILE A 87 21.16 -6.68 15.25
C ILE A 87 20.09 -6.12 16.20
N GLY A 88 18.81 -6.33 15.90
CA GLY A 88 17.72 -5.84 16.72
C GLY A 88 17.64 -6.48 18.08
N GLU A 89 17.85 -7.79 18.18
CA GLU A 89 17.90 -8.50 19.46
C GLU A 89 19.06 -8.01 20.33
N ALA A 90 20.25 -7.82 19.76
CA ALA A 90 21.39 -7.25 20.47
C ALA A 90 21.11 -5.81 20.93
N ALA A 91 20.50 -4.99 20.06
CA ALA A 91 20.14 -3.61 20.39
C ALA A 91 19.07 -3.51 21.49
N ILE A 92 18.04 -4.37 21.45
CA ILE A 92 16.98 -4.45 22.47
C ILE A 92 17.57 -4.85 23.83
N ASN A 93 18.56 -5.74 23.84
CA ASN A 93 19.25 -6.20 25.05
C ASN A 93 20.37 -5.25 25.53
N GLU A 94 20.49 -4.06 24.92
CA GLU A 94 21.54 -3.07 25.22
C GLU A 94 22.98 -3.61 25.05
N ASP A 95 23.17 -4.67 24.26
CA ASP A 95 24.48 -5.26 23.95
C ASP A 95 25.18 -4.48 22.83
N GLN A 96 25.73 -3.31 23.18
CA GLN A 96 26.43 -2.43 22.24
C GLN A 96 27.63 -3.12 21.57
N VAL A 97 28.36 -3.96 22.31
CA VAL A 97 29.53 -4.70 21.79
C VAL A 97 29.09 -5.72 20.75
N GLY A 98 27.99 -6.44 21.00
CA GLY A 98 27.38 -7.36 20.04
C GLY A 98 26.94 -6.66 18.76
N VAL A 99 26.24 -5.52 18.88
CA VAL A 99 25.82 -4.71 17.72
C VAL A 99 27.03 -4.25 16.90
N GLU A 100 28.04 -3.64 17.54
CA GLU A 100 29.24 -3.15 16.86
C GLU A 100 29.98 -4.29 16.14
N LYS A 101 30.08 -5.46 16.76
CA LYS A 101 30.73 -6.62 16.15
C LYS A 101 30.03 -7.04 14.86
N ILE A 102 28.70 -7.15 14.87
CA ILE A 102 27.90 -7.51 13.69
C ILE A 102 28.05 -6.44 12.59
N LEU A 103 27.93 -5.16 12.95
CA LEU A 103 28.05 -4.05 12.00
C LEU A 103 29.44 -3.97 11.37
N ASN A 104 30.51 -4.16 12.16
CA ASN A 104 31.88 -4.18 11.66
C ASN A 104 32.15 -5.35 10.69
N GLU A 105 31.55 -6.52 10.95
CA GLU A 105 31.61 -7.66 10.02
C GLU A 105 30.89 -7.35 8.71
N LEU A 106 29.71 -6.70 8.76
CA LEU A 106 28.98 -6.27 7.58
C LEU A 106 29.75 -5.21 6.78
N GLU A 107 30.33 -4.22 7.46
CA GLU A 107 31.14 -3.19 6.82
C GLU A 107 32.35 -3.79 6.11
N LYS A 108 33.06 -4.70 6.78
CA LYS A 108 34.25 -5.36 6.24
C LYS A 108 33.93 -6.18 4.99
N ASN A 109 32.81 -6.91 5.00
CA ASN A 109 32.46 -7.83 3.93
C ASN A 109 31.70 -7.16 2.77
N TYR A 110 30.95 -6.09 3.03
CA TYR A 110 30.02 -5.53 2.04
C TYR A 110 30.19 -4.03 1.77
N HIS A 111 30.81 -3.24 2.65
CA HIS A 111 31.02 -1.80 2.39
C HIS A 111 32.40 -1.52 1.77
N LYS A 112 33.46 -2.18 2.26
CA LYS A 112 34.84 -1.95 1.81
C LYS A 112 35.17 -2.50 0.42
N GLN A 113 34.25 -3.24 -0.20
CA GLN A 113 34.43 -3.86 -1.52
C GLN A 113 33.49 -3.29 -2.60
N LEU A 114 32.81 -2.16 -2.35
CA LEU A 114 31.88 -1.59 -3.32
C LEU A 114 32.64 -0.87 -4.44
N TYR A 115 32.75 -1.52 -5.59
CA TYR A 115 33.23 -0.90 -6.83
C TYR A 115 32.09 -0.12 -7.51
N SER A 116 32.44 0.72 -8.50
CA SER A 116 31.44 1.52 -9.25
C SER A 116 30.30 0.69 -9.85
N LYS A 117 30.59 -0.54 -10.26
CA LYS A 117 29.58 -1.50 -10.75
C LYS A 117 28.63 -1.98 -9.65
N ASP A 118 29.13 -2.22 -8.44
CA ASP A 118 28.31 -2.66 -7.31
C ASP A 118 27.39 -1.54 -6.84
N ILE A 119 27.89 -0.30 -6.85
CA ILE A 119 27.10 0.89 -6.50
C ILE A 119 25.95 1.05 -7.48
N HIS A 120 26.25 0.99 -8.78
CA HIS A 120 25.21 1.04 -9.83
C HIS A 120 24.18 -0.07 -9.62
N LEU A 121 24.62 -1.32 -9.44
CA LEU A 121 23.75 -2.45 -9.18
C LEU A 121 22.84 -2.22 -7.96
N LEU A 122 23.42 -1.84 -6.81
CA LEU A 122 22.70 -1.66 -5.56
C LEU A 122 21.68 -0.53 -5.63
N SER A 123 22.04 0.61 -6.23
CA SER A 123 21.09 1.72 -6.42
C SER A 123 19.89 1.31 -7.27
N HIS A 124 20.10 0.44 -8.27
CA HIS A 124 19.02 -0.08 -9.09
C HIS A 124 18.14 -1.09 -8.33
N LEU A 125 18.72 -1.92 -7.47
CA LEU A 125 17.96 -2.88 -6.66
C LEU A 125 17.00 -2.23 -5.65
N ALA A 126 17.13 -0.93 -5.37
CA ALA A 126 16.17 -0.19 -4.56
C ALA A 126 14.79 -0.01 -5.25
N HIS A 127 14.75 -0.09 -6.58
CA HIS A 127 13.57 0.17 -7.42
C HIS A 127 13.22 -1.01 -8.34
N PRO A 128 13.08 -2.25 -7.81
CA PRO A 128 13.10 -3.45 -8.63
C PRO A 128 11.85 -3.61 -9.51
N LYS A 129 10.66 -3.17 -9.08
CA LYS A 129 9.45 -3.19 -9.92
C LYS A 129 9.54 -2.20 -11.06
N ALA A 130 9.98 -0.97 -10.78
CA ALA A 130 10.13 0.06 -11.81
C ALA A 130 11.06 -0.42 -12.94
N LEU A 131 12.21 -0.97 -12.56
CA LEU A 131 13.20 -1.47 -13.50
C LEU A 131 12.74 -2.69 -14.28
N LEU A 132 12.09 -3.66 -13.63
CA LEU A 132 11.51 -4.80 -14.34
C LEU A 132 10.51 -4.36 -15.42
N LYS A 133 9.66 -3.37 -15.10
CA LYS A 133 8.71 -2.81 -16.06
C LYS A 133 9.44 -2.17 -17.25
N MET A 134 10.42 -1.32 -16.99
CA MET A 134 11.20 -0.64 -18.03
C MET A 134 11.97 -1.61 -18.94
N ILE A 135 12.59 -2.64 -18.34
CA ILE A 135 13.33 -3.66 -19.10
C ILE A 135 12.36 -4.44 -19.99
N ALA A 136 11.19 -4.83 -19.46
CA ALA A 136 10.17 -5.53 -20.22
C ALA A 136 9.65 -4.71 -21.40
N GLU A 137 9.34 -3.43 -21.16
CA GLU A 137 8.88 -2.49 -22.20
C GLU A 137 9.92 -2.34 -23.32
N LYS A 138 11.21 -2.22 -22.97
CA LYS A 138 12.31 -2.16 -23.97
C LYS A 138 12.43 -3.43 -24.79
N ASP A 139 12.13 -4.58 -24.20
CA ASP A 139 12.21 -5.88 -24.85
C ASP A 139 10.92 -6.29 -25.59
N ASN A 140 9.89 -5.43 -25.61
CA ASN A 140 8.52 -5.79 -26.01
C ASN A 140 7.97 -7.03 -25.28
N GLY A 141 8.45 -7.29 -24.06
CA GLY A 141 8.02 -8.39 -23.21
C GLY A 141 6.97 -7.95 -22.19
N LYS A 142 6.28 -8.93 -21.61
CA LYS A 142 5.29 -8.72 -20.54
C LYS A 142 5.82 -9.29 -19.23
N VAL A 143 5.98 -8.44 -18.22
CA VAL A 143 6.25 -8.86 -16.84
C VAL A 143 4.96 -8.80 -16.02
N CYS A 144 4.70 -9.83 -15.24
CA CYS A 144 3.60 -9.91 -14.28
C CYS A 144 4.13 -10.31 -12.90
N LEU A 145 3.54 -9.75 -11.85
CA LEU A 145 3.80 -10.17 -10.47
C LEU A 145 2.55 -10.86 -9.90
N ASN A 146 2.66 -12.16 -9.63
CA ASN A 146 1.60 -12.96 -9.05
C ASN A 146 1.85 -13.13 -7.55
N VAL A 147 0.84 -12.81 -6.75
CA VAL A 147 0.90 -12.92 -5.29
C VAL A 147 -0.21 -13.82 -4.79
N LYS A 148 0.15 -14.80 -3.97
CA LYS A 148 -0.78 -15.76 -3.35
C LYS A 148 -0.59 -15.75 -1.84
N GLN A 149 -1.66 -15.47 -1.11
CA GLN A 149 -1.67 -15.60 0.34
C GLN A 149 -1.77 -17.09 0.74
N LEU A 150 -0.88 -17.53 1.63
CA LEU A 150 -0.88 -18.82 2.31
C LEU A 150 -1.29 -18.62 3.77
N THR A 151 -1.25 -19.69 4.58
CA THR A 151 -1.76 -19.66 5.97
C THR A 151 -1.09 -18.63 6.88
N SER A 152 0.20 -18.35 6.67
CA SER A 152 0.98 -17.41 7.50
C SER A 152 2.03 -16.62 6.69
N THR A 153 2.03 -16.77 5.38
CA THR A 153 3.03 -16.18 4.47
C THR A 153 2.37 -15.81 3.15
N TYR A 154 3.04 -14.95 2.40
CA TYR A 154 2.74 -14.58 1.03
C TYR A 154 3.79 -15.18 0.11
N GLU A 155 3.31 -15.78 -0.96
CA GLU A 155 4.10 -16.27 -2.06
C GLU A 155 4.02 -15.27 -3.21
N ALA A 156 5.15 -14.68 -3.59
CA ALA A 156 5.24 -13.78 -4.74
C ALA A 156 6.08 -14.43 -5.83
N SER A 157 5.61 -14.33 -7.07
CA SER A 157 6.24 -14.92 -8.25
C SER A 157 6.27 -13.91 -9.39
N VAL A 158 7.43 -13.73 -10.01
CA VAL A 158 7.60 -12.86 -11.17
C VAL A 158 7.57 -13.72 -12.43
N LEU A 159 6.65 -13.39 -13.34
CA LEU A 159 6.54 -14.04 -14.63
C LEU A 159 6.97 -13.09 -15.74
N TYR A 160 7.72 -13.60 -16.70
CA TYR A 160 8.08 -12.89 -17.93
C TYR A 160 7.65 -13.70 -19.15
N ASN A 161 6.77 -13.14 -19.98
CA ASN A 161 6.14 -13.82 -21.11
C ASN A 161 5.61 -15.21 -20.72
N GLU A 162 4.84 -15.27 -19.63
CA GLU A 162 4.22 -16.48 -19.06
C GLU A 162 5.19 -17.48 -18.39
N ASN A 163 6.51 -17.25 -18.44
CA ASN A 163 7.48 -18.08 -17.74
C ASN A 163 7.79 -17.52 -16.35
N GLU A 164 7.67 -18.35 -15.31
CA GLU A 164 8.08 -17.97 -13.94
C GLU A 164 9.61 -17.82 -13.87
N LEU A 165 10.08 -16.60 -13.62
CA LEU A 165 11.49 -16.30 -13.46
C LEU A 165 11.94 -16.51 -12.01
N SER A 166 11.16 -15.99 -11.07
CA SER A 166 11.50 -16.02 -9.66
C SER A 166 10.26 -16.27 -8.80
N LYS A 167 10.52 -16.78 -7.60
CA LYS A 167 9.51 -17.11 -6.60
C LYS A 167 10.10 -16.95 -5.21
N GLU A 168 9.37 -16.26 -4.34
CA GLU A 168 9.77 -15.96 -2.97
C GLU A 168 8.61 -16.08 -1.97
N LEU A 169 8.94 -16.42 -0.73
CA LEU A 169 8.01 -16.59 0.39
C LEU A 169 8.37 -15.64 1.52
N ASN A 170 7.43 -14.84 2.00
CA ASN A 170 7.65 -13.96 3.15
C ASN A 170 6.37 -13.75 3.99
N GLU A 171 6.50 -13.41 5.26
CA GLU A 171 5.35 -13.07 6.12
C GLU A 171 4.68 -11.76 5.70
N SER A 172 5.44 -10.83 5.11
CA SER A 172 4.93 -9.58 4.55
C SER A 172 4.77 -9.67 3.04
N GLN A 173 3.59 -9.34 2.54
CA GLN A 173 3.29 -9.26 1.11
C GLN A 173 4.28 -8.33 0.38
N LEU A 174 4.48 -7.12 0.90
CA LEU A 174 5.34 -6.12 0.28
C LEU A 174 6.78 -6.63 0.13
N ILE A 175 7.28 -7.32 1.16
CA ILE A 175 8.64 -7.86 1.16
C ILE A 175 8.74 -9.04 0.20
N ALA A 176 7.76 -9.96 0.19
CA ALA A 176 7.72 -11.08 -0.75
C ALA A 176 7.78 -10.59 -2.20
N GLU A 177 6.93 -9.60 -2.53
CA GLU A 177 6.89 -8.96 -3.84
C GLU A 177 8.26 -8.37 -4.23
N LYS A 178 8.85 -7.57 -3.34
CA LYS A 178 10.13 -6.91 -3.60
C LYS A 178 11.26 -7.92 -3.79
N MET A 179 11.33 -8.95 -2.94
CA MET A 179 12.35 -10.01 -3.02
C MET A 179 12.23 -10.82 -4.31
N ALA A 180 11.01 -11.17 -4.72
CA ALA A 180 10.79 -11.85 -5.99
C ALA A 180 11.30 -11.00 -7.17
N CYS A 181 11.04 -9.68 -7.15
CA CYS A 181 11.52 -8.76 -8.17
C CYS A 181 13.05 -8.65 -8.21
N VAL A 182 13.70 -8.47 -7.06
CA VAL A 182 15.17 -8.44 -6.94
C VAL A 182 15.79 -9.73 -7.50
N LYS A 183 15.25 -10.89 -7.12
CA LYS A 183 15.74 -12.19 -7.58
C LYS A 183 15.57 -12.39 -9.09
N ALA A 184 14.49 -11.89 -9.68
CA ALA A 184 14.31 -11.92 -11.13
C ALA A 184 15.35 -11.03 -11.84
N LEU A 185 15.59 -9.83 -11.30
CA LEU A 185 16.57 -8.90 -11.84
C LEU A 185 18.00 -9.45 -11.77
N GLU A 186 18.43 -9.91 -10.60
CA GLU A 186 19.77 -10.47 -10.40
C GLU A 186 19.98 -11.79 -11.16
N GLY A 187 18.94 -12.63 -11.29
CA GLY A 187 19.04 -13.94 -11.92
C GLY A 187 18.97 -13.91 -13.45
N TYR A 188 18.09 -13.08 -14.03
CA TYR A 188 17.75 -13.14 -15.46
C TYR A 188 18.07 -11.86 -16.22
N PHE A 189 18.01 -10.70 -15.55
CA PHE A 189 18.21 -9.40 -16.20
C PHE A 189 19.51 -8.70 -15.79
N TYR A 190 20.45 -9.41 -15.18
CA TYR A 190 21.67 -8.84 -14.61
C TYR A 190 22.44 -7.99 -15.62
N GLU A 191 22.73 -8.52 -16.81
CA GLU A 191 23.47 -7.78 -17.84
C GLU A 191 22.74 -6.52 -18.29
N LYS A 192 21.41 -6.61 -18.47
CA LYS A 192 20.59 -5.45 -18.86
C LYS A 192 20.57 -4.40 -17.77
N LEU A 193 20.47 -4.81 -16.51
CA LEU A 193 20.47 -3.92 -15.35
C LEU A 193 21.83 -3.24 -15.15
N THR A 194 22.95 -3.91 -15.43
CA THR A 194 24.28 -3.27 -15.38
C THR A 194 24.53 -2.24 -16.47
N ASN A 195 23.79 -2.32 -17.59
CA ASN A 195 23.97 -1.46 -18.76
C ASN A 195 22.87 -0.40 -18.92
N ILE A 196 21.83 -0.45 -18.07
CA ILE A 196 20.72 0.50 -18.16
C ILE A 196 21.15 1.84 -17.56
N ASN A 197 20.96 2.93 -18.31
CA ASN A 197 21.14 4.28 -17.79
C ASN A 197 19.75 4.86 -17.53
N VAL A 198 19.41 5.09 -16.26
CA VAL A 198 18.11 5.57 -15.80
C VAL A 198 18.32 6.65 -14.76
N ASP A 199 17.57 7.74 -14.86
CA ASP A 199 17.46 8.72 -13.79
C ASP A 199 16.57 8.15 -12.68
N LEU A 200 17.19 7.59 -11.63
CA LEU A 200 16.50 6.98 -10.49
C LEU A 200 15.56 7.97 -9.78
N ALA A 201 15.87 9.27 -9.79
CA ALA A 201 15.03 10.29 -9.16
C ALA A 201 13.71 10.52 -9.91
N SER A 202 13.63 10.13 -11.18
CA SER A 202 12.42 10.21 -12.01
C SER A 202 11.51 8.99 -11.88
N LEU A 203 11.98 7.93 -11.23
CA LEU A 203 11.21 6.69 -11.09
C LEU A 203 10.03 6.89 -10.12
N PRO A 204 8.87 6.27 -10.40
CA PRO A 204 7.76 6.22 -9.46
C PRO A 204 8.17 5.47 -8.19
N LEU A 205 7.49 5.78 -7.08
CA LEU A 205 7.66 5.04 -5.83
C LEU A 205 7.34 3.56 -6.06
N GLU A 206 8.12 2.68 -5.44
CA GLU A 206 8.02 1.23 -5.60
C GLU A 206 6.63 0.66 -5.25
N GLU A 207 5.92 1.31 -4.31
CA GLU A 207 4.54 0.96 -3.95
C GLU A 207 3.50 1.33 -5.03
N ASP A 208 3.83 2.29 -5.90
CA ASP A 208 2.96 2.77 -6.97
C ASP A 208 3.20 2.00 -8.28
N VAL A 209 4.29 1.23 -8.38
CA VAL A 209 4.60 0.43 -9.57
C VAL A 209 3.84 -0.88 -9.56
N ILE A 210 3.14 -1.12 -10.67
CA ILE A 210 2.37 -2.34 -10.90
C ILE A 210 3.00 -3.10 -12.07
N LEU A 211 3.34 -4.35 -11.81
CA LEU A 211 3.90 -5.29 -12.78
C LEU A 211 2.79 -6.22 -13.30
N GLY A 212 2.40 -5.99 -14.55
CA GLY A 212 1.36 -6.71 -15.28
C GLY A 212 0.94 -5.89 -16.52
N SER A 213 0.27 -6.51 -17.49
CA SER A 213 -0.42 -5.77 -18.57
C SER A 213 -1.26 -4.63 -17.98
N ASP A 214 -1.45 -3.53 -18.70
CA ASP A 214 -2.22 -2.36 -18.24
C ASP A 214 -3.66 -2.67 -17.76
N ASP A 215 -4.18 -3.87 -18.04
CA ASP A 215 -5.44 -4.41 -17.53
C ASP A 215 -5.36 -5.16 -16.17
N LEU A 216 -4.17 -5.37 -15.59
CA LEU A 216 -3.93 -6.21 -14.38
C LEU A 216 -4.04 -5.47 -13.04
N LYS A 217 -4.44 -4.20 -13.05
CA LYS A 217 -5.00 -3.60 -11.84
C LYS A 217 -6.26 -4.34 -11.37
N ILE A 218 -6.86 -5.18 -12.22
CA ILE A 218 -8.11 -5.88 -11.99
C ILE A 218 -7.85 -7.28 -11.39
N ARG A 219 -8.20 -7.47 -10.10
CA ARG A 219 -8.21 -8.77 -9.42
C ARG A 219 -9.60 -9.38 -9.44
N THR A 220 -9.68 -10.70 -9.52
CA THR A 220 -10.93 -11.44 -9.32
C THR A 220 -10.83 -12.26 -8.04
N LEU A 221 -11.72 -12.00 -7.08
CA LEU A 221 -11.74 -12.59 -5.75
C LEU A 221 -13.02 -13.38 -5.54
N LEU A 222 -12.92 -14.59 -5.00
CA LEU A 222 -14.07 -15.40 -4.63
C LEU A 222 -14.35 -15.21 -3.13
N ILE A 223 -15.49 -14.63 -2.80
CA ILE A 223 -15.96 -14.52 -1.42
C ILE A 223 -16.74 -15.79 -1.06
N GLN A 224 -16.23 -16.52 -0.08
CA GLN A 224 -16.91 -17.64 0.56
C GLN A 224 -17.54 -17.17 1.87
N LYS A 225 -18.86 -17.31 2.00
CA LYS A 225 -19.63 -16.87 3.16
C LYS A 225 -20.83 -17.77 3.42
N LYS A 226 -21.45 -17.66 4.60
CA LYS A 226 -22.72 -18.33 4.86
C LYS A 226 -23.86 -17.66 4.08
N ALA A 227 -24.92 -18.40 3.80
CA ALA A 227 -26.13 -17.84 3.21
C ALA A 227 -26.67 -16.71 4.12
N ASN A 228 -27.01 -15.57 3.52
CA ASN A 228 -27.47 -14.36 4.21
C ASN A 228 -26.46 -13.65 5.14
N GLU A 229 -25.22 -14.14 5.24
CA GLU A 229 -24.15 -13.41 5.91
C GLU A 229 -23.76 -12.17 5.08
N PRO A 230 -23.57 -11.00 5.72
CA PRO A 230 -23.08 -9.80 5.04
C PRO A 230 -21.63 -9.97 4.59
N TYR A 231 -21.22 -9.26 3.53
CA TYR A 231 -19.83 -9.31 3.07
C TYR A 231 -18.84 -8.70 4.07
N GLY A 232 -19.29 -7.75 4.91
CA GLY A 232 -18.43 -7.02 5.85
C GLY A 232 -17.57 -5.94 5.20
N LEU A 233 -18.13 -5.23 4.20
CA LEU A 233 -17.47 -4.12 3.51
C LEU A 233 -18.39 -2.90 3.44
N THR A 234 -17.80 -1.71 3.36
CA THR A 234 -18.50 -0.44 3.14
C THR A 234 -18.08 0.16 1.81
N VAL A 235 -19.05 0.60 1.00
CA VAL A 235 -18.81 1.20 -0.32
C VAL A 235 -19.25 2.65 -0.40
N CYS A 236 -18.48 3.44 -1.14
CA CYS A 236 -18.78 4.82 -1.53
C CYS A 236 -18.71 4.98 -3.06
N GLY A 237 -19.05 6.18 -3.54
CA GLY A 237 -18.99 6.52 -4.97
C GLY A 237 -20.33 6.36 -5.69
N GLY A 238 -20.31 6.33 -7.03
CA GLY A 238 -21.53 6.36 -7.86
C GLY A 238 -22.19 7.73 -7.89
N GLU A 239 -21.40 8.78 -7.62
CA GLU A 239 -21.85 10.17 -7.58
C GLU A 239 -21.69 10.81 -8.95
N GLN A 240 -22.81 11.21 -9.56
CA GLN A 240 -22.80 12.05 -10.75
C GLN A 240 -22.35 13.48 -10.42
N LYS A 241 -21.19 13.89 -10.91
CA LYS A 241 -20.64 15.24 -10.82
C LYS A 241 -20.80 15.93 -12.17
N VAL A 242 -21.25 17.18 -12.15
CA VAL A 242 -21.32 18.02 -13.34
C VAL A 242 -20.06 18.86 -13.39
N VAL A 243 -19.28 18.72 -14.45
CA VAL A 243 -18.15 19.60 -14.74
C VAL A 243 -18.59 20.57 -15.83
N ARG A 244 -18.49 21.86 -15.52
CA ARG A 244 -18.70 22.95 -16.48
C ARG A 244 -17.36 23.63 -16.73
N ASN A 245 -16.86 23.56 -17.95
CA ASN A 245 -15.74 24.38 -18.40
C ASN A 245 -16.25 25.43 -19.39
N LYS A 246 -15.51 26.53 -19.52
CA LYS A 246 -15.87 27.65 -20.42
C LYS A 246 -16.01 27.20 -21.88
N ASP A 247 -15.31 26.14 -22.26
CA ASP A 247 -15.18 25.70 -23.66
C ASP A 247 -15.95 24.39 -23.98
N TYR A 248 -16.42 23.64 -22.99
CA TYR A 248 -17.08 22.33 -23.21
C TYR A 248 -18.40 22.20 -22.45
N ILE A 249 -19.40 21.75 -23.21
CA ILE A 249 -20.75 21.36 -22.80
C ILE A 249 -20.71 20.56 -21.49
N GLN A 250 -21.62 20.88 -20.57
CA GLN A 250 -21.88 20.20 -19.30
C GLN A 250 -21.62 18.68 -19.36
N GLN A 251 -20.50 18.23 -18.78
CA GLN A 251 -20.12 16.82 -18.71
C GLN A 251 -20.57 16.21 -17.38
N TYR A 252 -21.18 15.03 -17.45
CA TYR A 252 -21.57 14.25 -16.28
C TYR A 252 -20.54 13.13 -16.04
N ILE A 253 -19.77 13.25 -14.97
CA ILE A 253 -18.78 12.24 -14.55
C ILE A 253 -19.35 11.48 -13.36
N ILE A 254 -19.40 10.15 -13.43
CA ILE A 254 -19.82 9.31 -12.30
C ILE A 254 -18.56 8.83 -11.58
N SER A 255 -18.45 9.10 -10.28
CA SER A 255 -17.36 8.53 -9.49
C SER A 255 -17.46 7.00 -9.44
N PRO A 256 -16.34 6.26 -9.52
CA PRO A 256 -16.36 4.81 -9.43
C PRO A 256 -16.89 4.36 -8.06
N ILE A 257 -17.42 3.13 -7.99
CA ILE A 257 -17.77 2.49 -6.72
C ILE A 257 -16.50 1.92 -6.11
N PHE A 258 -16.20 2.24 -4.85
CA PHE A 258 -14.99 1.76 -4.18
C PHE A 258 -15.22 1.47 -2.70
N ILE A 259 -14.35 0.65 -2.11
CA ILE A 259 -14.39 0.23 -0.72
C ILE A 259 -13.71 1.28 0.16
N THR A 260 -14.41 1.75 1.19
CA THR A 260 -13.88 2.69 2.19
C THR A 260 -13.51 2.04 3.51
N ASP A 261 -14.09 0.88 3.80
CA ASP A 261 -13.89 0.18 5.07
C ASP A 261 -14.18 -1.31 4.93
N ILE A 262 -13.48 -2.13 5.70
CA ILE A 262 -13.63 -3.59 5.76
C ILE A 262 -13.65 -4.00 7.23
N VAL A 263 -14.65 -4.79 7.60
CA VAL A 263 -14.81 -5.30 8.96
C VAL A 263 -13.81 -6.42 9.21
N ASP A 264 -13.16 -6.40 10.38
CA ASP A 264 -12.25 -7.47 10.79
C ASP A 264 -12.96 -8.83 10.89
N ASP A 265 -12.23 -9.90 10.53
CA ASP A 265 -12.69 -11.29 10.42
C ASP A 265 -13.87 -11.53 9.46
N SER A 266 -14.23 -10.53 8.65
CA SER A 266 -15.31 -10.66 7.68
C SER A 266 -14.96 -11.51 6.46
N PRO A 267 -15.96 -12.01 5.71
CA PRO A 267 -15.72 -12.67 4.43
C PRO A 267 -14.94 -11.81 3.43
N ALA A 268 -15.16 -10.49 3.43
CA ALA A 268 -14.41 -9.56 2.58
C ALA A 268 -12.93 -9.50 2.95
N GLN A 269 -12.58 -9.43 4.24
CA GLN A 269 -11.17 -9.44 4.65
C GLN A 269 -10.51 -10.78 4.31
N LYS A 270 -11.19 -11.90 4.60
CA LYS A 270 -10.68 -13.26 4.37
C LYS A 270 -10.41 -13.58 2.90
N CYS A 271 -11.15 -12.96 1.97
CA CYS A 271 -10.94 -13.14 0.54
C CYS A 271 -9.85 -12.21 -0.05
N GLY A 272 -9.26 -11.32 0.76
CA GLY A 272 -8.22 -10.40 0.31
C GLY A 272 -8.73 -9.13 -0.36
N LEU A 273 -9.95 -8.66 -0.04
CA LEU A 273 -10.38 -7.31 -0.40
C LEU A 273 -9.63 -6.29 0.45
N HIS A 274 -9.36 -5.12 -0.14
CA HIS A 274 -8.65 -4.04 0.52
C HIS A 274 -9.46 -2.74 0.48
N VAL A 275 -9.28 -1.92 1.51
CA VAL A 275 -9.76 -0.53 1.50
C VAL A 275 -9.05 0.23 0.38
N GLY A 276 -9.80 0.92 -0.47
CA GLY A 276 -9.29 1.53 -1.71
C GLY A 276 -9.52 0.70 -2.98
N ASP A 277 -10.06 -0.52 -2.87
CA ASP A 277 -10.47 -1.28 -4.04
C ASP A 277 -11.71 -0.67 -4.71
N ILE A 278 -11.60 -0.36 -6.00
CA ILE A 278 -12.68 -0.02 -6.91
C ILE A 278 -13.41 -1.31 -7.30
N LEU A 279 -14.72 -1.37 -7.08
CA LEU A 279 -15.55 -2.48 -7.52
C LEU A 279 -15.90 -2.32 -8.99
N ILE A 280 -15.43 -3.25 -9.81
CA ILE A 280 -15.66 -3.28 -11.25
C ILE A 280 -16.88 -4.14 -11.60
N ALA A 281 -17.00 -5.31 -10.98
CA ALA A 281 -18.14 -6.21 -11.16
C ALA A 281 -18.38 -7.10 -9.93
N VAL A 282 -19.61 -7.61 -9.83
CA VAL A 282 -20.01 -8.66 -8.88
C VAL A 282 -20.72 -9.76 -9.65
N ASN A 283 -20.12 -10.96 -9.67
CA ASN A 283 -20.42 -12.03 -10.62
C ASN A 283 -20.50 -11.45 -12.05
N ASP A 284 -21.60 -11.69 -12.74
CA ASP A 284 -21.83 -11.24 -14.12
C ASP A 284 -22.39 -9.81 -14.21
N HIS A 285 -22.50 -9.08 -13.08
CA HIS A 285 -23.03 -7.71 -13.07
C HIS A 285 -21.91 -6.67 -12.98
N SER A 286 -21.79 -5.86 -14.03
CA SER A 286 -20.92 -4.69 -14.05
C SER A 286 -21.36 -3.61 -13.06
N LEU A 287 -20.38 -3.01 -12.39
CA LEU A 287 -20.50 -1.87 -11.50
C LEU A 287 -19.82 -0.61 -12.09
N LYS A 288 -19.28 -0.69 -13.31
CA LYS A 288 -18.66 0.45 -14.01
C LYS A 288 -19.71 1.53 -14.32
N ASN A 289 -19.43 2.77 -13.93
CA ASN A 289 -20.28 3.96 -14.17
C ASN A 289 -21.73 3.81 -13.66
N VAL A 290 -21.94 3.00 -12.63
CA VAL A 290 -23.25 2.76 -12.05
C VAL A 290 -23.54 3.77 -10.92
N LEU A 291 -24.79 4.21 -10.80
CA LEU A 291 -25.21 5.07 -9.69
C LEU A 291 -25.12 4.31 -8.36
N HIS A 292 -24.83 5.03 -7.28
CA HIS A 292 -24.66 4.42 -5.94
C HIS A 292 -25.80 3.46 -5.56
N LYS A 293 -27.06 3.86 -5.80
CA LYS A 293 -28.24 3.04 -5.49
C LYS A 293 -28.28 1.72 -6.28
N GLN A 294 -27.92 1.77 -7.56
CA GLN A 294 -27.89 0.60 -8.44
C GLN A 294 -26.74 -0.34 -8.06
N ALA A 295 -25.58 0.22 -7.67
CA ALA A 295 -24.46 -0.58 -7.20
C ALA A 295 -24.83 -1.38 -5.93
N VAL A 296 -25.45 -0.71 -4.94
CA VAL A 296 -25.94 -1.38 -3.72
C VAL A 296 -26.99 -2.44 -4.04
N PHE A 297 -27.88 -2.18 -5.00
CA PHE A 297 -28.87 -3.17 -5.46
C PHE A 297 -28.19 -4.42 -6.04
N ASN A 298 -27.21 -4.25 -6.93
CA ASN A 298 -26.46 -5.35 -7.54
C ASN A 298 -25.69 -6.17 -6.50
N LEU A 299 -25.07 -5.54 -5.50
CA LEU A 299 -24.38 -6.23 -4.40
C LEU A 299 -25.36 -7.05 -3.53
N LYS A 300 -26.55 -6.49 -3.25
CA LYS A 300 -27.56 -7.15 -2.41
C LYS A 300 -28.22 -8.36 -3.08
N LYS A 301 -28.29 -8.39 -4.41
CA LYS A 301 -28.86 -9.51 -5.18
C LYS A 301 -28.22 -10.85 -4.85
N PHE A 302 -26.96 -10.86 -4.41
CA PHE A 302 -26.19 -12.07 -4.15
C PHE A 302 -26.02 -12.41 -2.66
N VAL A 303 -26.71 -11.70 -1.76
CA VAL A 303 -26.61 -11.95 -0.30
C VAL A 303 -27.05 -13.38 0.08
N GLY A 304 -28.00 -13.98 -0.66
CA GLY A 304 -28.43 -15.36 -0.44
C GLY A 304 -27.44 -16.43 -0.92
N ARG A 305 -26.40 -16.08 -1.67
CA ARG A 305 -25.39 -17.03 -2.17
C ARG A 305 -24.25 -17.23 -1.17
N THR A 306 -23.65 -18.41 -1.21
CA THR A 306 -22.45 -18.76 -0.44
C THR A 306 -21.17 -18.32 -1.14
N ASP A 307 -21.19 -18.32 -2.47
CA ASP A 307 -20.04 -17.99 -3.32
C ASP A 307 -20.39 -16.80 -4.21
N VAL A 308 -19.59 -15.73 -4.08
CA VAL A 308 -19.76 -14.50 -4.86
C VAL A 308 -18.41 -14.03 -5.37
N GLN A 309 -18.30 -13.91 -6.68
CA GLN A 309 -17.10 -13.41 -7.35
C GLN A 309 -17.13 -11.88 -7.40
N PHE A 310 -16.05 -11.25 -7.00
CA PHE A 310 -15.84 -9.81 -7.12
C PHE A 310 -14.70 -9.55 -8.08
N THR A 311 -14.91 -8.63 -9.01
CA THR A 311 -13.85 -8.10 -9.88
C THR A 311 -13.53 -6.70 -9.41
N VAL A 312 -12.30 -6.45 -8.98
CA VAL A 312 -11.89 -5.23 -8.27
C VAL A 312 -10.60 -4.67 -8.80
N MET A 313 -10.37 -3.38 -8.59
CA MET A 313 -9.09 -2.74 -8.91
C MET A 313 -8.63 -1.84 -7.79
N TYR A 314 -7.39 -1.99 -7.35
CA TYR A 314 -6.85 -1.10 -6.32
C TYR A 314 -6.48 0.27 -6.92
N ASP A 315 -6.97 1.35 -6.31
CA ASP A 315 -6.58 2.71 -6.67
C ASP A 315 -6.57 3.64 -5.44
N LYS A 316 -5.37 3.89 -4.92
CA LYS A 316 -5.11 4.79 -3.78
C LYS A 316 -5.61 6.22 -4.05
N SER A 317 -5.63 6.69 -5.30
CA SER A 317 -6.04 8.05 -5.64
C SER A 317 -7.52 8.30 -5.32
N VAL A 318 -8.38 7.29 -5.47
CA VAL A 318 -9.81 7.39 -5.17
C VAL A 318 -10.04 7.57 -3.67
N LEU A 319 -9.28 6.83 -2.85
CA LEU A 319 -9.33 6.94 -1.40
C LEU A 319 -8.86 8.33 -0.92
N LEU A 320 -7.71 8.79 -1.43
CA LEU A 320 -7.17 10.11 -1.11
C LEU A 320 -8.14 11.23 -1.50
N LYS A 321 -8.69 11.16 -2.71
CA LYS A 321 -9.70 12.11 -3.18
C LYS A 321 -10.91 12.14 -2.25
N HIS A 322 -11.42 10.98 -1.85
CA HIS A 322 -12.53 10.89 -0.92
C HIS A 322 -12.22 11.51 0.45
N GLN A 323 -11.04 11.23 1.02
CA GLN A 323 -10.60 11.80 2.28
C GLN A 323 -10.48 13.34 2.22
N ILE A 324 -9.92 13.87 1.13
CA ILE A 324 -9.82 15.31 0.90
C ILE A 324 -11.21 15.94 0.78
N GLU A 325 -12.11 15.34 -0.02
CA GLU A 325 -13.50 15.81 -0.16
C GLU A 325 -14.23 15.83 1.19
N MET A 326 -14.03 14.81 2.02
CA MET A 326 -14.58 14.74 3.38
C MET A 326 -14.01 15.84 4.29
N LYS A 327 -12.70 16.06 4.29
CA LYS A 327 -12.06 17.13 5.08
C LYS A 327 -12.54 18.52 4.65
N LEU A 328 -12.60 18.79 3.35
CA LEU A 328 -13.10 20.05 2.80
C LEU A 328 -14.57 20.28 3.18
N SER A 329 -15.42 19.25 3.05
CA SER A 329 -16.83 19.34 3.44
C SER A 329 -16.99 19.59 4.94
N ASN A 330 -16.17 18.97 5.79
CA ASN A 330 -16.21 19.22 7.23
C ASN A 330 -15.78 20.65 7.57
N ARG A 331 -14.70 21.16 6.96
CA ARG A 331 -14.25 22.54 7.15
C ARG A 331 -15.31 23.56 6.70
N GLN A 332 -15.99 23.31 5.57
CA GLN A 332 -17.10 24.17 5.13
C GLN A 332 -18.24 24.20 6.15
N LYS A 333 -18.61 23.06 6.73
CA LYS A 333 -19.64 23.00 7.78
C LYS A 333 -19.24 23.75 9.04
N GLU A 334 -17.96 23.70 9.42
CA GLU A 334 -17.45 24.46 10.56
C GLU A 334 -17.48 25.96 10.28
N ASN A 335 -16.97 26.39 9.12
CA ASN A 335 -17.05 27.80 8.70
C ASN A 335 -18.50 28.32 8.70
N ILE A 336 -19.44 27.55 8.15
CA ILE A 336 -20.86 27.93 8.16
C ILE A 336 -21.40 28.06 9.60
N LYS A 337 -21.02 27.15 10.51
CA LYS A 337 -21.42 27.26 11.92
C LYS A 337 -20.86 28.54 12.56
N ASP A 338 -19.61 28.89 12.27
CA ASP A 338 -18.97 30.09 12.81
C ASP A 338 -19.58 31.36 12.24
N GLU A 339 -19.88 31.38 10.93
CA GLU A 339 -20.60 32.48 10.29
C GLU A 339 -21.96 32.71 10.93
N ILE A 340 -22.74 31.65 11.14
CA ILE A 340 -24.05 31.71 11.79
C ILE A 340 -23.92 32.22 13.23
N ALA A 341 -22.87 31.82 13.95
CA ALA A 341 -22.62 32.28 15.32
C ALA A 341 -22.15 33.74 15.41
N SER A 342 -21.60 34.28 14.31
CA SER A 342 -21.10 35.66 14.28
C SER A 342 -22.24 36.69 14.27
N GLU A 343 -21.99 37.85 14.88
CA GLU A 343 -23.01 38.91 14.95
C GLU A 343 -23.37 39.47 13.56
N ARG A 344 -22.38 39.62 12.67
CA ARG A 344 -22.56 40.19 11.33
C ARG A 344 -23.19 39.19 10.37
N PHE A 345 -22.61 37.99 10.23
CA PHE A 345 -23.11 37.01 9.27
C PHE A 345 -24.32 36.24 9.81
N GLY A 346 -24.49 36.11 11.13
CA GLY A 346 -25.69 35.50 11.71
C GLY A 346 -26.98 36.26 11.35
N LYS A 347 -26.96 37.59 11.37
CA LYS A 347 -28.09 38.42 10.91
C LYS A 347 -28.40 38.23 9.42
N TRP A 348 -27.36 38.08 8.59
CA TRP A 348 -27.50 37.80 7.16
C TRP A 348 -28.10 36.42 6.90
N HIS A 349 -27.59 35.38 7.57
CA HIS A 349 -28.08 34.01 7.50
C HIS A 349 -29.56 33.92 7.96
N LEU A 350 -29.94 34.63 9.02
CA LEU A 350 -31.33 34.74 9.48
C LEU A 350 -32.25 35.44 8.47
N ALA A 351 -31.79 36.54 7.85
CA ALA A 351 -32.58 37.26 6.85
C ALA A 351 -32.82 36.39 5.60
N LYS A 352 -31.78 35.74 5.08
CA LYS A 352 -31.85 34.78 3.96
C LYS A 352 -32.78 33.60 4.27
N ALA A 353 -32.70 33.05 5.49
CA ALA A 353 -33.57 31.96 5.93
C ALA A 353 -35.05 32.38 6.03
N LYS A 354 -35.36 33.65 6.35
CA LYS A 354 -36.75 34.14 6.41
C LYS A 354 -37.37 34.38 5.03
N GLU A 355 -36.56 34.78 4.06
CA GLU A 355 -37.03 35.09 2.70
C GLU A 355 -37.41 33.82 1.93
N ASN A 356 -36.49 32.85 1.87
CA ASN A 356 -36.77 31.55 1.26
C ASN A 356 -36.02 30.43 2.01
N PRO A 357 -36.60 29.90 3.11
CA PRO A 357 -35.89 28.95 3.95
C PRO A 357 -35.55 27.65 3.21
N GLU A 358 -36.43 27.15 2.34
CA GLU A 358 -36.15 25.91 1.60
C GLU A 358 -34.96 26.05 0.65
N GLU A 359 -34.86 27.17 -0.07
CA GLU A 359 -33.75 27.49 -0.95
C GLU A 359 -32.46 27.72 -0.16
N TYR A 360 -32.50 28.56 0.88
CA TYR A 360 -31.35 28.81 1.75
C TYR A 360 -30.81 27.53 2.38
N PHE A 361 -31.66 26.66 2.93
CA PHE A 361 -31.19 25.40 3.51
C PHE A 361 -30.59 24.45 2.47
N THR A 362 -31.14 24.46 1.25
CA THR A 362 -30.63 23.66 0.13
C THR A 362 -29.28 24.17 -0.35
N GLU A 363 -29.08 25.47 -0.47
CA GLU A 363 -27.81 26.06 -0.91
C GLU A 363 -26.72 25.96 0.17
N THR A 364 -27.07 26.24 1.43
CA THR A 364 -26.11 26.40 2.53
C THR A 364 -25.72 25.07 3.19
N PHE A 365 -26.64 24.11 3.33
CA PHE A 365 -26.37 22.90 4.12
C PHE A 365 -26.42 21.60 3.31
N VAL A 366 -26.97 21.63 2.10
CA VAL A 366 -27.07 20.44 1.25
C VAL A 366 -25.85 20.39 0.32
N HIS A 367 -24.67 20.12 0.89
CA HIS A 367 -23.55 19.58 0.11
C HIS A 367 -23.82 18.15 -0.42
N LYS A 368 -24.97 17.55 -0.08
CA LYS A 368 -25.38 16.20 -0.49
C LYS A 368 -26.75 16.22 -1.16
N LYS A 369 -26.80 16.26 -2.50
CA LYS A 369 -27.76 15.61 -3.44
C LYS A 369 -29.16 15.15 -2.98
N LYS A 370 -29.76 15.72 -1.95
CA LYS A 370 -31.10 15.42 -1.45
C LYS A 370 -31.78 16.74 -1.15
N PRO A 371 -32.94 17.01 -1.73
CA PRO A 371 -33.67 18.24 -1.43
C PRO A 371 -33.97 18.31 0.07
N PHE A 372 -33.87 19.50 0.65
CA PHE A 372 -34.22 19.73 2.04
C PHE A 372 -35.73 19.58 2.22
N PHE A 373 -36.17 18.58 3.00
CA PHE A 373 -37.59 18.31 3.27
C PHE A 373 -37.86 18.33 4.78
N PRO A 374 -38.24 19.48 5.36
CA PRO A 374 -38.40 19.63 6.81
C PRO A 374 -39.47 18.70 7.40
N LYS A 375 -40.45 18.28 6.58
CA LYS A 375 -41.53 17.36 6.99
C LYS A 375 -41.16 15.87 6.93
N ARG A 376 -40.02 15.50 6.34
CA ARG A 376 -39.66 14.08 6.08
C ARG A 376 -38.44 13.57 6.85
N HIS A 377 -37.56 14.46 7.31
CA HIS A 377 -36.32 14.05 8.01
C HIS A 377 -36.13 14.78 9.35
N PRO A 378 -35.85 14.05 10.46
CA PRO A 378 -35.67 14.66 11.79
C PRO A 378 -34.56 15.71 11.86
N SER A 379 -33.45 15.50 11.12
CA SER A 379 -32.34 16.46 11.03
C SER A 379 -32.73 17.74 10.31
N SER A 380 -33.53 17.65 9.24
CA SER A 380 -34.07 18.82 8.52
C SER A 380 -35.09 19.57 9.37
N LYS A 381 -35.93 18.85 10.13
CA LYS A 381 -36.91 19.46 11.04
C LYS A 381 -36.23 20.26 12.16
N ARG A 382 -35.20 19.70 12.80
CA ARG A 382 -34.44 20.40 13.86
C ARG A 382 -33.77 21.68 13.37
N LEU A 383 -33.28 21.69 12.13
CA LEU A 383 -32.73 22.91 11.52
C LEU A 383 -33.84 23.91 11.18
N TRP A 384 -34.96 23.45 10.63
CA TRP A 384 -36.11 24.29 10.35
C TRP A 384 -36.63 25.01 11.60
N ASP A 385 -36.87 24.26 12.68
CA ASP A 385 -37.42 24.78 13.93
C ASP A 385 -36.47 25.77 14.65
N LYS A 386 -35.18 25.79 14.29
CA LYS A 386 -34.19 26.69 14.89
C LYS A 386 -34.12 28.06 14.20
N TYR A 387 -34.51 28.16 12.93
CA TYR A 387 -34.23 29.34 12.09
C TYR A 387 -35.45 29.92 11.39
N VAL A 388 -36.56 29.18 11.30
CA VAL A 388 -37.77 29.60 10.57
C VAL A 388 -38.94 29.92 11.51
N THR A 389 -39.12 29.12 12.55
CA THR A 389 -40.06 29.38 13.66
C THR A 389 -39.39 30.23 14.72
#